data_AF-A0A1F8BEI6-F1
#
_entry.id   AF-A0A1F8BEI6-F1
#
_cell.length_a   1.000
_cell.length_b   1.000
_cell.length_c   1.000
_cell.angle_alpha   90.00
_cell.angle_beta   90.00
_cell.angle_gamma   90.00
#
_symmetry.space_group_name_H-M   'P 1'
#
loop_
_entity.id
_entity.type
_entity.pdbx_description
1 polymer ?
#
loop_
_entity_poly.entity_id
_entity_poly.type
_entity_poly.pdbx_seq_one_letter_code
_entity_poly.pdbx_strand_id
1 'polypeptide(L)' 'MNDNIILPLQKWLLTHEKCIGCGRKLALNGHKDNKGNRIAVCECKKMFVWVERTGSYRKVLNIEA' A
#
# COMPACT_ATOMS: atom_id res chain seq x y z
N MET A 1 18.60 10.87 11.25
CA MET A 1 18.46 9.40 11.22
C MET A 1 18.44 9.00 9.75
N ASN A 2 19.37 8.15 9.30
CA ASN A 2 19.56 7.84 7.87
C ASN A 2 18.31 7.18 7.25
N ASP A 3 17.60 7.91 6.40
CA ASP A 3 16.42 7.43 5.63
C ASP A 3 16.76 6.37 4.55
N ASN A 4 18.05 6.08 4.35
CA ASN A 4 18.54 5.25 3.24
C ASN A 4 18.13 3.77 3.30
N ILE A 5 17.80 3.23 4.48
CA ILE A 5 17.41 1.81 4.66
C ILE A 5 15.89 1.63 4.66
N ILE A 6 15.16 2.66 5.08
CA ILE A 6 13.71 2.58 5.29
C ILE A 6 12.97 2.49 3.95
N LEU A 7 13.43 3.22 2.93
CA LEU A 7 12.83 3.24 1.59
C LEU A 7 12.89 1.88 0.87
N PRO A 8 14.04 1.18 0.78
CA PRO A 8 14.10 -0.17 0.20
C PRO A 8 13.19 -1.18 0.90
N LEU A 9 13.14 -1.14 2.24
CA LEU A 9 12.30 -2.05 3.02
C LEU A 9 10.80 -1.80 2.78
N GLN A 10 10.38 -0.54 2.75
CA GLN A 10 9.00 -0.18 2.43
C GLN A 10 8.61 -0.66 1.03
N LYS A 11 9.52 -0.52 0.05
CA LYS A 11 9.30 -1.02 -1.31
C LYS A 11 9.19 -2.55 -1.35
N TRP A 12 10.10 -3.24 -0.66
CA TRP A 12 10.08 -4.71 -0.55
C TRP A 12 8.78 -5.22 0.09
N LEU A 13 8.31 -4.56 1.17
CA LEU A 13 7.05 -4.90 1.81
C LEU A 13 5.87 -4.78 0.83
N LEU A 14 5.81 -3.73 0.03
CA LEU A 14 4.74 -3.53 -0.95
C LEU A 14 4.75 -4.58 -2.07
N THR A 15 5.93 -5.03 -2.51
CA THR A 15 6.09 -6.14 -3.47
C THR A 15 5.59 -7.46 -2.89
N HIS A 16 5.71 -7.67 -1.59
CA HIS A 16 5.23 -8.87 -0.89
C HIS A 16 3.79 -8.72 -0.38
N GLU A 17 3.04 -7.73 -0.88
CA GLU A 17 1.68 -7.44 -0.43
C GLU A 17 1.60 -7.23 1.08
N LYS A 18 2.60 -6.60 1.70
CA LYS A 18 2.64 -6.32 3.15
C LYS A 18 2.47 -4.83 3.44
N CYS A 19 1.81 -4.54 4.55
CA CYS A 19 1.65 -3.19 5.05
C CYS A 19 2.98 -2.61 5.53
N ILE A 20 3.37 -1.44 5.02
CA ILE A 20 4.59 -0.72 5.43
C ILE A 20 4.62 -0.30 6.90
N GLY A 21 3.48 -0.33 7.60
CA GLY A 21 3.36 0.10 8.99
C GLY A 21 3.32 -1.04 10.01
N CYS A 22 2.60 -2.12 9.71
CA CYS A 22 2.40 -3.23 10.66
C CYS A 22 2.86 -4.60 10.13
N GLY A 23 3.37 -4.67 8.90
CA GLY A 23 3.91 -5.90 8.31
C GLY A 23 2.88 -6.98 7.93
N ARG A 24 1.59 -6.81 8.24
CA ARG A 24 0.52 -7.75 7.87
C ARG A 24 0.28 -7.77 6.37
N LYS A 25 -0.23 -8.91 5.88
CA LYS A 25 -0.63 -9.06 4.48
C LYS A 25 -1.79 -8.11 4.16
N LEU A 26 -1.67 -7.40 3.05
CA LEU A 26 -2.72 -6.61 2.43
C LEU A 26 -3.61 -7.57 1.64
N ALA A 27 -4.90 -7.58 1.99
CA ALA A 27 -5.90 -8.27 1.20
C ALA A 27 -6.54 -7.27 0.24
N LEU A 28 -6.75 -7.70 -1.02
CA LEU A 28 -7.57 -6.97 -1.96
C LEU A 28 -9.03 -7.16 -1.57
N ASN A 29 -9.59 -6.19 -0.86
CA ASN A 29 -10.96 -6.26 -0.37
C ASN A 29 -12.01 -6.00 -1.46
N GLY A 30 -11.66 -6.10 -2.75
CA GLY A 30 -12.57 -5.87 -3.88
C GLY A 30 -13.00 -4.40 -4.09
N HIS A 31 -12.72 -3.51 -3.14
CA HIS A 31 -13.03 -2.09 -3.26
C HIS A 31 -12.23 -1.44 -4.40
N LYS A 32 -12.94 -0.69 -5.25
CA LYS A 32 -12.34 0.15 -6.29
C LYS A 32 -12.60 1.61 -5.94
N ASP A 33 -11.64 2.48 -6.25
CA ASP A 33 -11.88 3.92 -6.24
C ASP A 33 -12.79 4.35 -7.41
N ASN A 34 -13.19 5.62 -7.43
CA ASN A 34 -14.00 6.19 -8.51
C ASN A 34 -13.30 6.16 -9.88
N LYS A 35 -11.99 5.85 -9.92
CA LYS A 35 -11.18 5.70 -11.14
C LYS A 35 -10.98 4.22 -11.51
N GLY A 36 -11.60 3.29 -10.80
CA GLY A 36 -11.52 1.85 -11.03
C GLY A 36 -10.29 1.16 -10.43
N ASN A 37 -9.43 1.87 -9.70
CA ASN A 37 -8.24 1.30 -9.08
C ASN A 37 -8.61 0.50 -7.83
N ARG A 38 -8.03 -0.70 -7.66
CA ARG A 38 -8.33 -1.53 -6.49
C ARG A 38 -7.64 -0.94 -5.25
N ILE A 39 -8.40 -0.73 -4.18
CA ILE A 39 -7.90 -0.23 -2.90
C ILE A 39 -7.76 -1.40 -1.92
N ALA A 40 -6.66 -1.42 -1.18
CA ALA A 40 -6.47 -2.26 0.00
C ALA A 40 -6.37 -1.38 1.25
N VAL A 41 -7.17 -1.70 2.26
CA VAL A 41 -7.13 -1.03 3.57
C VAL A 41 -6.59 -2.04 4.56
N CYS A 42 -5.47 -1.71 5.20
CA CYS A 42 -4.93 -2.52 6.27
C CYS A 42 -5.71 -2.27 7.58
N GLU A 43 -5.76 -3.27 8.46
CA GLU A 43 -6.34 -3.15 9.81
C GLU A 43 -5.69 -2.01 10.62
N CYS A 44 -4.43 -1.68 10.35
CA CYS A 44 -3.76 -0.52 10.95
C CYS A 44 -4.20 0.84 10.35
N LYS A 45 -5.31 0.86 9.60
CA LYS A 45 -5.95 2.02 8.96
C LYS A 45 -5.14 2.68 7.84
N LYS A 46 -4.10 2.03 7.33
CA LYS A 46 -3.33 2.54 6.17
C LYS A 46 -3.97 2.10 4.87
N MET A 47 -4.09 3.02 3.92
CA MET A 47 -4.68 2.79 2.60
C MET A 47 -3.61 2.67 1.52
N PHE A 48 -3.83 1.72 0.63
CA PHE A 48 -2.95 1.40 -0.47
C PHE A 48 -3.78 1.23 -1.74
N VAL A 49 -3.22 1.62 -2.88
CA VAL A 49 -3.82 1.41 -4.20
C VAL A 49 -3.00 0.37 -4.94
N TRP A 50 -3.66 -0.65 -5.46
CA TRP A 50 -3.06 -1.63 -6.35
C TRP A 50 -2.87 -1.03 -7.73
N VAL A 51 -1.63 -1.06 -8.21
CA VAL A 51 -1.28 -0.62 -9.56
C VAL A 51 -1.09 -1.86 -10.42
N GLU A 52 -2.09 -2.18 -11.25
CA GLU A 52 -2.06 -3.36 -12.11
C GLU A 52 -0.86 -3.37 -13.05
N ARG A 53 -0.44 -2.19 -13.55
CA ARG A 53 0.73 -2.03 -14.41
C ARG A 53 2.04 -2.54 -13.79
N THR A 54 2.18 -2.46 -12.47
CA THR A 54 3.40 -2.87 -11.76
C THR A 54 3.20 -4.09 -10.88
N GLY A 55 1.98 -4.62 -10.79
CA GLY A 55 1.64 -5.73 -9.88
C GLY A 55 2.05 -5.45 -8.43
N SER A 56 1.85 -4.22 -7.96
CA SER A 56 2.32 -3.78 -6.63
C SER A 56 1.41 -2.73 -6.04
N TYR A 57 1.43 -2.63 -4.71
CA TYR A 57 0.73 -1.59 -3.98
C TYR A 57 1.52 -0.29 -3.96
N ARG A 58 0.82 0.84 -4.04
CA ARG A 58 1.34 2.18 -3.72
C ARG A 58 0.62 2.72 -2.50
N LYS A 59 1.37 3.36 -1.60
CA LYS A 59 0.80 4.09 -0.48
C LYS A 59 -0.03 5.26 -1.01
N VAL A 60 -1.23 5.46 -0.50
CA VAL A 60 -1.97 6.70 -0.73
C VAL A 60 -1.42 7.75 0.24
N LEU A 61 -0.83 8.81 -0.33
CA LEU A 61 -0.47 10.02 0.41
C LEU A 61 -1.70 10.94 0.36
N ASN A 62 -2.43 11.01 1.47
CA ASN A 62 -3.58 11.88 1.70
C ASN A 62 -4.80 11.69 0.79
N ILE A 63 -5.92 11.34 1.44
CA ILE A 63 -7.22 11.89 1.05
C ILE A 63 -7.44 12.94 2.15
N GLU A 64 -7.16 14.21 1.84
CA GLU A 64 -7.62 15.29 2.72
C GLU A 64 -9.16 15.20 2.77
N ALA A 65 -9.69 15.23 4.00
CA ALA A 65 -11.12 15.12 4.30
C ALA A 65 -11.87 16.39 3.88
#